data_AF-A0A6B9YS79-F1
#
_entry.id   AF-A0A6B9YS79-F1
#
_cell.length_a   1.000
_cell.length_b   1.000
_cell.length_c   1.000
_cell.angle_alpha   90.00
_cell.angle_beta   90.00
_cell.angle_gamma   90.00
#
_symmetry.space_group_name_H-M   'P 1'
#
loop_
_entity.id
_entity.type
_entity.pdbx_description
1 polymer ?
#
loop_
_entity_poly.entity_id
_entity_poly.type
_entity_poly.pdbx_seq_one_letter_code
_entity_poly.pdbx_strand_id
1 'polypeptide(L)'
;MDVITSSQEVLAISFTQQFEVTKSMWGGLKVTTLAYEYAVENSDGHEILAYHWHPHQSDFTFPHLHVCHGAGTGLRDEIRKIHFRTDRMAFEDFGLQLIRDFGVVPDREDAESILEANLAKFTAHRTWK
;
A
#
# COMPACT_ATOMS: atom_id res chain seq x y z
N MET A 1 8.80 -1.25 -9.82
CA MET A 1 10.06 -1.77 -9.24
C MET A 1 9.87 -3.25 -9.05
N ASP A 2 10.83 -4.08 -9.44
CA ASP A 2 10.67 -5.52 -9.32
C ASP A 2 11.14 -6.00 -7.94
N VAL A 3 10.45 -7.00 -7.40
CA VAL A 3 10.77 -7.67 -6.13
C VAL A 3 10.65 -9.18 -6.31
N ILE A 4 11.43 -9.94 -5.53
CA ILE A 4 11.51 -11.39 -5.65
C ILE A 4 10.92 -12.02 -4.38
N THR A 5 10.06 -13.01 -4.56
CA THR A 5 9.49 -13.79 -3.45
C THR A 5 10.40 -14.96 -3.08
N SER A 6 10.17 -15.53 -1.89
CA SER A 6 10.84 -16.77 -1.46
C SER A 6 10.55 -17.96 -2.37
N SER A 7 9.43 -17.95 -3.11
CA SER A 7 9.08 -18.92 -4.15
C SER A 7 9.75 -18.65 -5.51
N GLN A 8 10.63 -17.64 -5.60
CA GLN A 8 11.31 -17.19 -6.84
C GLN A 8 10.34 -16.59 -7.88
N GLU A 9 9.18 -16.12 -7.45
CA GLU A 9 8.28 -15.34 -8.31
C GLU A 9 8.75 -13.89 -8.36
N VAL A 10 8.64 -13.28 -9.54
CA VAL A 10 8.92 -11.86 -9.74
C VAL A 10 7.60 -11.11 -9.71
N LEU A 11 7.50 -10.17 -8.78
CA LEU A 11 6.40 -9.22 -8.70
C LEU A 11 6.92 -7.83 -9.07
N ALA A 12 6.08 -7.03 -9.71
CA ALA A 12 6.32 -5.61 -9.81
C ALA A 12 5.51 -4.89 -8.71
N ILE A 13 6.08 -3.82 -8.16
CA ILE A 13 5.40 -2.92 -7.24
C ILE A 13 5.40 -1.51 -7.80
N SER A 14 4.28 -0.83 -7.65
CA SER A 14 4.12 0.60 -7.90
C SER A 14 3.49 1.27 -6.69
N PHE A 15 3.93 2.48 -6.40
CA PHE A 15 3.36 3.27 -5.32
C PHE A 15 3.44 4.75 -5.64
N THR A 16 2.36 5.45 -5.33
CA THR A 16 2.30 6.91 -5.30
C THR A 16 1.66 7.32 -3.98
N GLN A 17 2.24 8.33 -3.32
CA GLN A 17 1.65 8.91 -2.12
C GLN A 17 1.76 10.43 -2.20
N GLN A 18 0.63 11.08 -2.01
CA GLN A 18 0.54 12.53 -1.92
C GLN A 18 0.45 12.94 -0.46
N PHE A 19 1.23 13.94 -0.06
CA PHE A 19 1.24 14.44 1.30
C PHE A 19 1.35 15.96 1.35
N GLU A 20 0.83 16.51 2.44
CA GLU A 20 1.02 17.90 2.83
C GLU A 20 1.99 17.98 4.00
N VAL A 21 2.93 18.93 3.95
CA VAL A 21 3.82 19.23 5.06
C VAL A 21 3.45 20.58 5.65
N THR A 22 3.04 20.59 6.92
CA THR A 22 2.64 21.80 7.65
C THR A 22 3.51 21.99 8.88
N LYS A 23 3.57 23.22 9.42
CA LYS A 23 4.17 23.44 10.74
C LYS A 23 3.21 22.93 11.82
N SER A 24 3.73 22.14 12.75
CA SER A 24 2.96 21.70 13.90
C SER A 24 2.78 22.85 14.91
N MET A 25 1.61 22.91 15.55
CA MET A 25 1.33 23.85 16.64
C MET A 25 2.26 23.68 17.87
N TRP A 26 2.92 22.53 17.98
CA TRP A 26 3.88 22.21 19.05
C TRP A 26 5.35 22.38 18.64
N GLY A 27 5.60 22.99 17.47
CA GLY A 27 6.92 23.04 16.85
C GLY A 27 7.21 21.82 15.97
N GLY A 28 8.09 21.99 14.98
CA GLY A 28 8.43 20.96 13.99
C GLY A 28 7.48 20.88 12.79
N LEU A 29 7.66 19.85 11.97
CA LEU A 29 6.87 19.59 10.76
C LEU A 29 5.88 18.45 11.02
N LYS A 30 4.66 18.59 10.50
CA LYS A 30 3.64 17.54 10.44
C LYS A 30 3.43 17.15 8.98
N VAL A 31 3.49 15.86 8.70
CA VAL A 31 3.19 15.30 7.37
C VAL A 31 1.80 14.66 7.43
N THR A 32 0.93 15.01 6.50
CA THR A 32 -0.43 14.47 6.38
C THR A 32 -0.58 13.82 5.02
N THR A 33 -0.94 12.53 4.98
CA THR A 33 -1.29 11.86 3.73
C THR A 33 -2.61 12.40 3.19
N LEU A 34 -2.61 12.80 1.92
CA LEU A 34 -3.77 13.33 1.19
C LEU A 34 -4.39 12.30 0.25
N ALA A 35 -3.56 11.45 -0.35
CA ALA A 35 -3.97 10.37 -1.22
C ALA A 35 -2.85 9.34 -1.36
N TYR A 36 -3.19 8.11 -1.77
CA TYR A 36 -2.22 7.10 -2.17
C TYR A 36 -2.81 6.11 -3.18
N GLU A 37 -1.90 5.48 -3.93
CA GLU A 37 -2.14 4.33 -4.80
C GLU A 37 -0.96 3.38 -4.61
N TYR A 38 -1.19 2.20 -4.06
CA TYR A 38 -0.18 1.17 -3.85
C TYR A 38 -0.62 -0.10 -4.57
N ALA A 39 0.20 -0.66 -5.45
CA ALA A 39 -0.15 -1.85 -6.20
C ALA A 39 0.96 -2.90 -6.20
N VAL A 40 0.51 -4.15 -6.19
CA VAL A 40 1.30 -5.34 -6.51
C VAL A 40 0.84 -5.80 -7.88
N GLU A 41 1.79 -6.04 -8.77
CA GLU A 41 1.61 -6.40 -10.16
C GLU A 41 2.32 -7.73 -10.43
N ASN A 42 1.80 -8.50 -11.38
CA ASN A 42 2.49 -9.70 -11.86
C ASN A 42 3.63 -9.33 -12.81
N SER A 43 4.38 -10.33 -13.29
CA SER A 43 5.50 -10.13 -14.21
C SER A 43 5.13 -9.47 -15.55
N ASP A 44 3.85 -9.47 -15.91
CA ASP A 44 3.35 -8.86 -17.14
C ASP A 44 2.87 -7.41 -16.92
N GLY A 45 3.02 -6.87 -15.71
CA GLY A 45 2.54 -5.53 -15.34
C GLY A 45 1.02 -5.46 -15.11
N HIS A 46 0.35 -6.60 -14.96
CA HIS A 46 -1.07 -6.62 -14.58
C HIS A 46 -1.19 -6.56 -13.06
N GLU A 47 -1.92 -5.56 -12.55
CA GLU A 47 -2.26 -5.46 -11.13
C GLU A 47 -2.89 -6.76 -10.61
N ILE A 48 -2.34 -7.26 -9.50
CA ILE A 48 -2.87 -8.36 -8.71
C ILE A 48 -3.79 -7.78 -7.63
N LEU A 49 -3.26 -6.79 -6.89
CA LEU A 49 -3.90 -6.19 -5.73
C LEU A 49 -3.52 -4.70 -5.68
N ALA A 50 -4.49 -3.81 -5.45
CA ALA A 50 -4.20 -2.38 -5.32
C ALA A 50 -5.00 -1.72 -4.19
N TYR A 51 -4.31 -0.92 -3.38
CA TYR A 51 -4.89 -0.10 -2.30
C TYR A 51 -4.92 1.36 -2.74
N HIS A 52 -6.12 1.92 -2.84
CA HIS A 52 -6.33 3.29 -3.28
C HIS A 52 -7.02 4.11 -2.20
N TRP A 53 -6.62 5.37 -2.10
CA TRP A 53 -7.38 6.39 -1.42
C TRP A 53 -7.13 7.73 -2.10
N HIS A 54 -8.16 8.25 -2.77
CA HIS A 54 -8.09 9.50 -3.53
C HIS A 54 -9.39 10.31 -3.31
N PRO A 55 -9.53 10.98 -2.15
CA PRO A 55 -10.79 11.56 -1.68
C PRO A 55 -11.33 12.73 -2.52
N HIS A 56 -10.53 13.26 -3.46
CA HIS A 56 -10.86 14.43 -4.25
C HIS A 56 -10.90 14.17 -5.77
N GLN A 57 -10.72 12.94 -6.22
CA GLN A 57 -10.52 12.61 -7.64
C GLN A 57 -11.53 11.60 -8.21
N SER A 58 -12.41 11.02 -7.39
CA SER A 58 -13.35 9.99 -7.85
C SER A 58 -14.65 9.97 -7.05
N ASP A 59 -15.64 9.24 -7.54
CA ASP A 59 -16.89 8.92 -6.82
C ASP A 59 -16.64 8.08 -5.54
N PHE A 60 -15.49 7.38 -5.46
CA PHE A 60 -15.07 6.57 -4.32
C PHE A 60 -14.12 7.34 -3.41
N THR A 61 -14.68 8.06 -2.44
CA THR A 61 -13.91 8.95 -1.54
C THR A 61 -13.33 8.23 -0.31
N PHE A 62 -13.62 6.94 -0.14
CA PHE A 62 -13.15 6.12 0.96
C PHE A 62 -11.94 5.26 0.56
N PRO A 63 -11.04 4.92 1.49
CA PRO A 63 -9.96 3.97 1.23
C PRO A 63 -10.52 2.63 0.79
N HIS A 64 -9.99 2.05 -0.27
CA HIS A 64 -10.50 0.80 -0.80
C HIS A 64 -9.40 -0.05 -1.45
N LEU A 65 -9.74 -1.33 -1.62
CA LEU A 65 -8.92 -2.36 -2.21
C LEU A 65 -9.56 -2.84 -3.52
N HIS A 66 -8.72 -3.07 -4.52
CA HIS A 66 -9.04 -3.75 -5.78
C HIS A 66 -8.33 -5.10 -5.83
N VAL A 67 -9.04 -6.11 -6.37
CA VAL A 67 -8.44 -7.40 -6.76
C VAL A 67 -8.55 -7.51 -8.27
N CYS A 68 -7.41 -7.44 -8.95
CA CYS A 68 -7.31 -7.14 -10.38
C CYS A 68 -6.94 -8.38 -11.22
N HIS A 69 -6.81 -8.22 -12.54
CA HIS A 69 -6.60 -9.30 -13.50
C HIS A 69 -5.36 -10.16 -13.23
N GLY A 70 -4.32 -9.57 -12.64
CA GLY A 70 -3.11 -10.26 -12.24
C GLY A 70 -3.33 -11.34 -11.18
N ALA A 71 -4.44 -11.31 -10.43
CA ALA A 71 -4.79 -12.33 -9.42
C ALA A 71 -5.23 -13.69 -10.01
N GLY A 72 -5.21 -13.84 -11.34
CA GLY A 72 -5.50 -15.08 -12.04
C GLY A 72 -6.94 -15.19 -12.57
N THR A 73 -7.16 -16.16 -13.45
CA THR A 73 -8.40 -16.32 -14.23
C THR A 73 -9.55 -16.97 -13.46
N GLY A 74 -9.30 -17.55 -12.28
CA GLY A 74 -10.32 -18.16 -11.43
C GLY A 74 -11.19 -17.17 -10.65
N LEU A 75 -10.82 -15.88 -10.65
CA LEU A 75 -11.57 -14.85 -9.95
C LEU A 75 -12.76 -14.37 -10.77
N ARG A 76 -13.94 -14.31 -10.14
CA ARG A 76 -15.17 -13.80 -10.76
C ARG A 76 -15.00 -12.35 -11.22
N ASP A 77 -15.47 -12.05 -12.42
CA ASP A 77 -15.38 -10.70 -13.00
C ASP A 77 -16.10 -9.64 -12.17
N GLU A 78 -17.16 -10.00 -11.42
CA GLU A 78 -17.82 -9.06 -10.54
C GLU A 78 -16.91 -8.60 -9.39
N ILE A 79 -16.05 -9.47 -8.87
CA ILE A 79 -15.12 -9.13 -7.77
C ILE A 79 -14.16 -8.03 -8.22
N ARG A 80 -13.72 -8.06 -9.47
CA ARG A 80 -12.79 -7.08 -10.05
C ARG A 80 -13.35 -5.66 -10.13
N LYS A 81 -14.68 -5.51 -10.01
CA LYS A 81 -15.37 -4.21 -10.05
C LYS A 81 -15.68 -3.68 -8.65
N ILE A 82 -15.48 -4.50 -7.62
CA ILE A 82 -15.80 -4.13 -6.24
C ILE A 82 -14.65 -3.30 -5.68
N HIS A 83 -15.01 -2.13 -5.16
CA HIS A 83 -14.14 -1.30 -4.34
C HIS A 83 -14.30 -1.74 -2.90
N PHE A 84 -13.52 -2.75 -2.47
CA PHE A 84 -13.63 -3.30 -1.13
C PHE A 84 -13.24 -2.22 -0.12
N ARG A 85 -14.20 -1.79 0.71
CA ARG A 85 -13.93 -0.76 1.71
C ARG A 85 -12.86 -1.24 2.68
N THR A 86 -11.89 -0.37 2.94
CA THR A 86 -10.80 -0.57 3.89
C THR A 86 -10.69 0.65 4.80
N ASP A 87 -9.89 0.53 5.87
CA ASP A 87 -9.32 1.70 6.51
C ASP A 87 -8.15 2.26 5.68
N ARG A 88 -7.60 3.41 6.07
CA ARG A 88 -6.42 3.94 5.38
C ARG A 88 -5.22 3.00 5.60
N MET A 89 -4.49 2.76 4.51
CA MET A 89 -3.29 1.93 4.49
C MET A 89 -2.05 2.80 4.71
N ALA A 90 -1.23 2.47 5.71
CA ALA A 90 0.11 3.06 5.82
C ALA A 90 1.04 2.43 4.77
N PHE A 91 2.05 3.18 4.32
CA PHE A 91 3.05 2.63 3.41
C PHE A 91 3.84 1.50 4.08
N GLU A 92 4.11 1.63 5.38
CA GLU A 92 4.79 0.60 6.16
C GLU A 92 3.97 -0.69 6.26
N ASP A 93 2.64 -0.59 6.45
CA ASP A 93 1.77 -1.78 6.42
C ASP A 93 1.83 -2.48 5.06
N PHE A 94 1.93 -1.71 3.96
CA PHE A 94 2.03 -2.28 2.62
C PHE A 94 3.37 -3.01 2.43
N GLY A 95 4.47 -2.41 2.88
CA GLY A 95 5.79 -3.05 2.89
C GLY A 95 5.83 -4.32 3.74
N LEU A 96 5.20 -4.30 4.92
CA LEU A 96 5.11 -5.47 5.79
C LEU A 96 4.27 -6.59 5.16
N GLN A 97 3.16 -6.26 4.49
CA GLN A 97 2.36 -7.22 3.74
C GLN A 97 3.15 -7.87 2.61
N LEU A 98 3.96 -7.09 1.87
CA LEU A 98 4.83 -7.65 0.83
C LEU A 98 5.77 -8.72 1.41
N ILE A 99 6.40 -8.44 2.55
CA ILE A 99 7.34 -9.37 3.19
C ILE A 99 6.61 -10.59 3.78
N ARG A 100 5.56 -10.36 4.57
CA ARG A 100 4.92 -11.39 5.40
C ARG A 100 3.92 -12.25 4.62
N ASP A 101 3.17 -11.64 3.72
CA ASP A 101 2.03 -12.28 3.07
C ASP A 101 2.34 -12.67 1.63
N PHE A 102 3.07 -11.81 0.88
CA PHE A 102 3.56 -12.14 -0.46
C PHE A 102 4.91 -12.87 -0.46
N GLY A 103 5.56 -12.97 0.71
CA GLY A 103 6.84 -13.66 0.85
C GLY A 103 7.98 -12.96 0.11
N VAL A 104 7.90 -11.65 -0.13
CA VAL A 104 8.98 -10.86 -0.72
C VAL A 104 10.20 -10.91 0.18
N VAL A 105 11.36 -11.21 -0.42
CA VAL A 105 12.65 -11.21 0.28
C VAL A 105 13.26 -9.83 0.16
N PRO A 106 13.38 -9.06 1.27
CA PRO A 106 13.99 -7.74 1.21
C PRO A 106 15.51 -7.84 1.02
N ASP A 107 16.09 -6.90 0.27
CA ASP A 107 17.56 -6.79 0.10
C ASP A 107 18.30 -6.48 1.42
N ARG A 108 17.57 -5.94 2.41
CA ARG A 108 18.11 -5.52 3.70
C ARG A 108 17.58 -6.40 4.83
N GLU A 109 18.48 -6.99 5.61
CA GLU A 109 18.15 -7.95 6.68
C GLU A 109 17.25 -7.38 7.79
N ASP A 110 17.36 -6.08 8.10
CA ASP A 110 16.56 -5.40 9.13
C ASP A 110 15.35 -4.63 8.55
N ALA A 111 14.97 -4.91 7.30
CA ALA A 111 13.87 -4.21 6.62
C ALA A 111 12.57 -4.25 7.42
N GLU A 112 12.17 -5.43 7.90
CA GLU A 112 10.95 -5.63 8.68
C GLU A 112 10.96 -4.80 9.96
N SER A 113 12.04 -4.89 10.76
CA SER A 113 12.20 -4.12 12.00
C SER A 113 12.12 -2.61 11.78
N ILE A 114 12.66 -2.10 10.68
CA ILE A 114 12.59 -0.67 10.34
C ILE A 114 11.17 -0.26 9.94
N LEU A 115 10.47 -1.08 9.16
CA LEU A 115 9.06 -0.83 8.82
C LEU A 115 8.19 -0.82 10.07
N GLU A 116 8.36 -1.78 10.97
CA GLU A 116 7.64 -1.83 12.25
C GLU A 116 7.92 -0.61 13.14
N ALA A 117 9.20 -0.23 13.27
CA ALA A 117 9.58 0.94 14.06
C ALA A 117 9.00 2.24 13.48
N ASN A 118 8.96 2.37 12.16
CA ASN A 118 8.35 3.52 11.49
C ASN A 118 6.83 3.50 11.62
N LEU A 119 6.19 2.35 11.44
CA LEU A 119 4.75 2.18 11.61
C LEU A 119 4.31 2.53 13.04
N ALA A 120 5.09 2.14 14.05
CA ALA A 120 4.81 2.50 15.45
C ALA A 120 4.83 4.01 15.66
N LYS A 121 5.84 4.72 15.11
CA LYS A 121 5.92 6.19 15.16
C LYS A 121 4.77 6.83 14.39
N PHE A 122 4.46 6.33 13.19
CA PHE A 122 3.36 6.81 12.38
C PHE A 122 2.03 6.68 13.14
N THR A 123 1.75 5.50 13.68
CA THR A 123 0.54 5.21 14.47
C THR A 123 0.41 6.11 15.69
N ALA A 124 1.52 6.43 16.37
CA ALA A 124 1.50 7.33 17.52
C ALA A 124 1.13 8.78 17.16
N HIS A 125 1.31 9.20 15.91
CA HIS A 125 1.12 10.59 15.46
C HIS A 125 0.02 10.77 14.41
N ARG A 126 -0.53 9.67 13.84
CA ARG A 126 -1.58 9.75 12.83
C ARG A 126 -2.85 10.35 13.41
N THR A 127 -3.53 11.17 12.60
CA THR A 127 -4.78 11.83 13.01
C THR A 127 -6.03 11.16 12.48
N TRP A 128 -5.87 10.04 11.77
CA TRP A 128 -6.97 9.20 11.31
C TRP A 128 -6.95 7.88 12.09
N LYS A 129 -8.12 7.33 12.39
CA LYS A 129 -8.26 6.07 13.11
C LYS A 129 -8.24 4.91 12.13
#